data_AF-A0AAU3I9T4-F1
#
_entry.id   AF-A0AAU3I9T4-F1
#
_cell.length_a   1.000
_cell.length_b   1.000
_cell.length_c   1.000
_cell.angle_alpha   90.00
_cell.angle_beta   90.00
_cell.angle_gamma   90.00
#
_symmetry.space_group_name_H-M   'P 1'
#
loop_
_entity.id
_entity.type
_entity.pdbx_description
1 polymer ?
#
loop_
_entity_poly.entity_id
_entity_poly.type
_entity_poly.pdbx_seq_one_letter_code
_entity_poly.pdbx_strand_id
1 'polypeptide(L)'
;MSVWPAWEVRESASGVTSWFNVRLAFTDGARVDLLAVLSEEALSIEDVRAEPPLSLDDLAVVAEWIEEPLSEACGSRLGSGRDQDRESQARRARPAWPRGAEGRLLVAEEYRAAQKEGADPVLAVMDATGHSRRKSLRLIAGARDAGFLTPRHARR
;
A
#
# COMPACT_ATOMS: atom_id res chain seq x y z
N MET A 1 2.91 -16.98 -2.04
CA MET A 1 2.21 -16.12 -3.01
C MET A 1 2.75 -16.40 -4.40
N SER A 2 1.91 -16.32 -5.43
CA SER A 2 2.29 -16.68 -6.81
C SER A 2 1.54 -15.80 -7.81
N VAL A 3 2.24 -15.34 -8.84
CA VAL A 3 1.69 -14.57 -9.96
C VAL A 3 2.08 -15.28 -11.25
N TRP A 4 1.14 -15.43 -12.19
CA TRP A 4 1.44 -16.02 -13.50
C TRP A 4 0.62 -15.35 -14.60
N PRO A 5 1.18 -15.25 -15.83
CA PRO A 5 0.48 -14.69 -16.96
C PRO A 5 -0.74 -15.56 -17.32
N ALA A 6 -1.85 -14.92 -17.69
CA ALA A 6 -3.08 -15.57 -18.08
C ALA A 6 -3.27 -15.51 -19.60
N TRP A 7 -3.30 -14.30 -20.16
CA TRP A 7 -3.39 -14.06 -21.60
C TRP A 7 -2.86 -12.66 -21.94
N GLU A 8 -2.52 -12.44 -23.21
CA GLU A 8 -2.04 -11.17 -23.74
C GLU A 8 -2.78 -10.86 -25.05
N VAL A 9 -3.27 -9.62 -25.18
CA VAL A 9 -3.91 -9.09 -26.38
C VAL A 9 -3.06 -7.94 -26.90
N ARG A 10 -2.82 -7.92 -28.21
CA ARG A 10 -2.08 -6.85 -28.89
C ARG A 10 -3.02 -6.17 -29.87
N GLU A 11 -3.24 -4.88 -29.66
CA GLU A 11 -4.05 -4.05 -30.54
C GLU A 11 -3.15 -3.08 -31.31
N SER A 12 -3.39 -2.96 -32.62
CA SER A 12 -2.52 -2.24 -33.55
C SER A 12 -2.35 -0.73 -33.24
N ALA A 13 -3.20 -0.16 -32.39
CA ALA A 13 -3.25 1.28 -32.09
C ALA A 13 -3.15 1.62 -30.59
N SER A 14 -3.47 0.70 -29.68
CA SER A 14 -3.65 0.93 -28.22
C SER A 14 -2.65 0.18 -27.34
N GLY A 15 -1.72 -0.57 -27.95
CA GLY A 15 -0.64 -1.24 -27.23
C GLY A 15 -0.96 -2.67 -26.80
N VAL A 16 -0.27 -3.14 -25.76
CA VAL A 16 -0.39 -4.53 -25.27
C VAL A 16 -1.19 -4.54 -23.96
N THR A 17 -2.26 -5.31 -23.92
CA THR A 17 -3.00 -5.59 -22.69
C THR A 17 -2.66 -6.99 -22.20
N SER A 18 -2.19 -7.10 -20.96
CA SER A 18 -1.77 -8.36 -20.35
C SER A 18 -2.59 -8.66 -19.10
N TRP A 19 -3.11 -9.88 -18.99
CA TRP A 19 -3.82 -10.36 -17.81
C TRP A 19 -2.92 -11.27 -16.98
N PHE A 20 -3.04 -11.13 -15.66
CA PHE A 20 -2.28 -11.89 -14.68
C PHE A 20 -3.23 -12.50 -13.66
N ASN A 21 -3.02 -13.78 -13.37
CA ASN A 21 -3.63 -14.41 -12.21
C ASN A 21 -2.69 -14.22 -11.02
N VAL A 22 -3.25 -13.76 -9.91
CA VAL A 22 -2.55 -13.61 -8.64
C VAL A 22 -3.21 -14.53 -7.62
N ARG A 23 -2.40 -15.34 -6.92
CA ARG A 23 -2.87 -16.15 -5.80
C ARG A 23 -2.10 -15.83 -4.53
N LEU A 24 -2.87 -15.42 -3.53
CA LEU A 24 -2.46 -15.27 -2.15
C LEU A 24 -2.93 -16.52 -1.39
N ALA A 25 -2.01 -17.22 -0.74
CA ALA A 25 -2.32 -18.34 0.14
C ALA A 25 -1.74 -18.00 1.51
N PHE A 26 -2.59 -18.07 2.53
CA PHE A 26 -2.26 -17.75 3.91
C PHE A 26 -2.08 -19.05 4.71
N THR A 27 -1.35 -18.97 5.83
CA THR A 27 -0.99 -20.14 6.65
C THR A 27 -2.18 -20.77 7.36
N ASP A 28 -3.27 -20.04 7.51
CA ASP A 28 -4.55 -20.50 8.06
C ASP A 28 -5.43 -21.22 7.01
N GLY A 29 -4.94 -21.38 5.79
CA GLY A 29 -5.68 -21.98 4.69
C GLY A 29 -6.56 -20.98 3.93
N ALA A 30 -6.60 -19.70 4.33
CA ALA A 30 -7.29 -18.69 3.56
C ALA A 30 -6.61 -18.49 2.20
N ARG A 31 -7.41 -18.17 1.19
CA ARG A 31 -6.97 -17.97 -0.18
C ARG A 31 -7.67 -16.77 -0.79
N VAL A 32 -6.91 -15.98 -1.54
CA VAL A 32 -7.46 -14.92 -2.40
C VAL A 32 -6.87 -15.11 -3.80
N ASP A 33 -7.75 -15.20 -4.79
CA ASP A 33 -7.40 -15.15 -6.20
C ASP A 33 -7.84 -13.82 -6.80
N LEU A 34 -6.99 -13.24 -7.65
CA LEU A 34 -7.27 -11.99 -8.34
C LEU A 34 -6.95 -12.11 -9.82
N LEU A 35 -7.72 -11.38 -10.62
CA LEU A 35 -7.42 -11.12 -12.03
C LEU A 35 -6.99 -9.66 -12.17
N ALA A 36 -5.71 -9.45 -12.47
CA ALA A 36 -5.14 -8.13 -12.72
C ALA A 36 -4.90 -7.92 -14.21
N VAL A 37 -5.10 -6.69 -14.68
CA VAL A 37 -4.95 -6.30 -16.09
C VAL A 37 -4.01 -5.13 -16.18
N LEU A 38 -2.95 -5.30 -16.95
CA LEU A 38 -2.02 -4.24 -17.28
C LEU A 38 -2.29 -3.79 -18.71
N SER A 39 -2.66 -2.52 -18.89
CA SER A 39 -2.60 -1.82 -20.16
C SER A 39 -1.46 -0.80 -20.15
N GLU A 40 -1.25 -0.12 -21.28
CA GLU A 40 -0.32 1.02 -21.35
C GLU A 40 -0.70 2.16 -20.38
N GLU A 41 -1.98 2.30 -20.05
CA GLU A 41 -2.50 3.43 -19.27
C GLU A 41 -2.53 3.14 -17.77
N ALA A 42 -2.84 1.90 -17.38
CA ALA A 42 -3.07 1.56 -15.98
C ALA A 42 -2.97 0.06 -15.70
N LEU A 43 -2.75 -0.23 -14.42
CA LEU A 43 -3.00 -1.54 -13.82
C LEU A 43 -4.38 -1.51 -13.14
N SER A 44 -5.29 -2.39 -13.53
CA SER A 44 -6.62 -2.55 -12.93
C SER A 44 -6.82 -3.97 -12.36
N ILE A 45 -7.76 -4.11 -11.43
CA ILE A 45 -8.22 -5.39 -10.90
C ILE A 45 -9.63 -5.62 -11.41
N GLU A 46 -9.85 -6.70 -12.16
CA GLU A 46 -11.14 -7.02 -12.77
C GLU A 46 -11.98 -8.00 -11.93
N ASP A 47 -11.33 -8.90 -11.20
CA ASP A 47 -12.01 -9.89 -10.36
C ASP A 47 -11.21 -10.19 -9.07
N VAL A 48 -11.93 -10.44 -7.99
CA VAL A 48 -11.38 -10.84 -6.68
C VAL A 48 -12.26 -11.92 -6.08
N ARG A 49 -11.66 -13.08 -5.80
CA ARG A 49 -12.33 -14.23 -5.17
C ARG A 49 -11.57 -14.63 -3.93
N ALA A 50 -12.29 -14.97 -2.86
CA ALA A 50 -11.65 -15.35 -1.62
C ALA A 50 -12.41 -16.44 -0.88
N GLU A 51 -11.64 -17.30 -0.22
CA GLU A 51 -12.12 -18.37 0.64
C GLU A 51 -11.29 -18.36 1.93
N PRO A 52 -11.89 -18.04 3.10
CA PRO A 52 -13.26 -17.54 3.29
C PRO A 52 -13.50 -16.16 2.65
N PRO A 53 -14.76 -15.69 2.55
CA PRO A 53 -15.07 -14.37 2.00
C PRO A 53 -14.31 -13.26 2.73
N LEU A 54 -13.70 -12.35 1.97
CA LEU A 54 -13.00 -11.20 2.53
C LEU A 54 -13.98 -10.22 3.18
N SER A 55 -13.56 -9.64 4.29
CA SER A 55 -14.21 -8.46 4.83
C SER A 55 -13.92 -7.22 3.97
N LEU A 56 -14.71 -6.16 4.10
CA LEU A 56 -14.44 -4.89 3.43
C LEU A 56 -13.13 -4.23 3.91
N ASP A 57 -12.73 -4.47 5.17
CA ASP A 57 -11.48 -3.95 5.70
C ASP A 57 -10.27 -4.69 5.12
N ASP A 58 -10.40 -6.01 4.89
CA ASP A 58 -9.36 -6.81 4.27
C ASP A 58 -9.23 -6.50 2.78
N LEU A 59 -10.36 -6.31 2.07
CA LEU A 59 -10.36 -5.87 0.68
C LEU A 59 -9.62 -4.53 0.51
N ALA A 60 -9.71 -3.62 1.50
CA ALA A 60 -9.03 -2.33 1.46
C ALA A 60 -7.49 -2.41 1.58
N VAL A 61 -6.94 -3.55 1.99
CA VAL A 61 -5.49 -3.76 2.10
C VAL A 61 -4.94 -4.76 1.07
N VAL A 62 -5.81 -5.34 0.23
CA VAL A 62 -5.41 -6.25 -0.87
C VAL A 62 -4.37 -5.63 -1.78
N ALA A 63 -4.46 -4.33 -2.08
CA ALA A 63 -3.46 -3.63 -2.89
C ALA A 63 -2.05 -3.76 -2.30
N GLU A 64 -1.91 -3.70 -0.98
CA GLU A 64 -0.63 -3.82 -0.28
C GLU A 64 -0.06 -5.25 -0.38
N TRP A 65 -0.92 -6.25 -0.52
CA TRP A 65 -0.52 -7.65 -0.65
C TRP A 65 -0.06 -8.02 -2.06
N ILE A 66 -0.51 -7.29 -3.08
CA ILE A 66 -0.26 -7.62 -4.49
C ILE A 66 0.73 -6.68 -5.18
N GLU A 67 1.02 -5.52 -4.59
CA GLU A 67 1.87 -4.47 -5.19
C GLU A 67 3.24 -4.99 -5.62
N GLU A 68 3.98 -5.62 -4.69
CA GLU A 68 5.33 -6.09 -4.95
C GLU A 68 5.36 -7.21 -6.01
N PRO A 69 4.52 -8.26 -5.93
CA PRO A 69 4.63 -9.36 -6.90
C PRO A 69 4.03 -9.06 -8.26
N LEU A 70 3.07 -8.13 -8.36
CA LEU A 70 2.67 -7.58 -9.66
C LEU A 70 3.79 -6.71 -10.24
N SER A 71 4.50 -5.93 -9.43
CA SER A 71 5.65 -5.16 -9.89
C SER A 71 6.76 -6.07 -10.44
N GLU A 72 7.05 -7.18 -9.77
CA GLU A 72 8.00 -8.18 -10.23
C GLU A 72 7.54 -8.87 -11.53
N ALA A 73 6.29 -9.31 -11.61
CA ALA A 73 5.76 -10.04 -12.76
C ALA A 73 5.58 -9.17 -14.01
N CYS A 74 5.20 -7.90 -13.84
CA CYS A 74 5.07 -6.95 -14.94
C CYS A 74 6.43 -6.39 -15.39
N GLY A 75 7.49 -6.56 -14.60
CA GLY A 75 8.83 -6.05 -14.91
C GLY A 75 8.83 -4.53 -15.16
N SER A 76 9.69 -4.06 -16.07
CA SER A 76 9.76 -2.64 -16.42
C SER A 76 8.59 -2.10 -17.25
N ARG A 77 7.57 -2.93 -17.59
CA ARG A 77 6.38 -2.47 -18.35
C ARG A 77 5.52 -1.48 -17.56
N LEU A 78 5.65 -1.47 -16.23
CA LEU A 78 5.05 -0.45 -15.35
C LEU A 78 5.84 0.89 -15.35
N GLY A 79 6.83 1.06 -16.24
CA GLY A 79 7.87 2.10 -16.14
C GLY A 79 7.62 3.43 -16.85
N SER A 80 7.49 4.49 -16.03
CA SER A 80 7.82 5.92 -16.28
C SER A 80 7.02 6.70 -17.34
N GLY A 81 5.75 6.99 -17.04
CA GLY A 81 5.03 8.09 -17.68
C GLY A 81 5.65 9.45 -17.35
N ARG A 82 6.14 10.15 -18.38
CA ARG A 82 6.90 11.42 -18.39
C ARG A 82 6.19 12.69 -17.86
N ASP A 83 5.22 12.56 -16.97
CA ASP A 83 4.68 13.68 -16.17
C ASP A 83 4.77 13.43 -14.65
N GLN A 84 5.43 12.35 -14.24
CA GLN A 84 5.68 12.04 -12.83
C GLN A 84 6.96 12.68 -12.27
N ASP A 85 7.78 13.36 -13.09
CA ASP A 85 9.11 13.80 -12.66
C ASP A 85 9.11 14.98 -11.68
N ARG A 86 8.00 15.73 -11.54
CA ARG A 86 7.93 16.81 -10.53
C ARG A 86 7.37 16.38 -9.18
N GLU A 87 6.59 15.30 -9.13
CA GLU A 87 5.94 14.85 -7.90
C GLU A 87 6.49 13.51 -7.38
N SER A 88 6.98 12.64 -8.27
CA SER A 88 7.64 11.37 -7.91
C SER A 88 9.13 11.53 -7.59
N GLN A 89 9.79 12.63 -7.97
CA GLN A 89 11.15 12.95 -7.45
C GLN A 89 11.12 13.36 -5.97
N ALA A 90 10.06 14.01 -5.50
CA ALA A 90 9.88 14.28 -4.08
C ALA A 90 9.65 12.98 -3.26
N ARG A 91 8.98 11.98 -3.86
CA ARG A 91 8.64 10.70 -3.20
C ARG A 91 9.79 9.68 -3.21
N ARG A 92 10.65 9.68 -4.24
CA ARG A 92 11.80 8.75 -4.32
C ARG A 92 13.05 9.17 -3.54
N ALA A 93 13.06 10.38 -2.97
CA ALA A 93 14.12 10.81 -2.06
C ALA A 93 13.83 10.47 -0.59
N ARG A 94 12.63 9.94 -0.26
CA ARG A 94 12.25 9.66 1.11
C ARG A 94 12.57 8.20 1.47
N PRO A 95 13.33 7.94 2.55
CA PRO A 95 13.70 6.59 2.93
C PRO A 95 12.47 5.72 3.14
N ALA A 96 12.54 4.47 2.67
CA ALA A 96 11.50 3.48 2.89
C ALA A 96 11.24 3.37 4.41
N TRP A 97 10.01 3.66 4.84
CA TRP A 97 9.68 3.71 6.25
C TRP A 97 9.85 2.32 6.88
N PRO A 98 10.59 2.20 8.00
CA PRO A 98 10.79 0.91 8.66
C PRO A 98 9.44 0.27 9.04
N ARG A 99 9.33 -1.05 8.90
CA ARG A 99 8.15 -1.80 9.35
C ARG A 99 8.30 -2.20 10.82
N GLY A 100 7.22 -2.66 11.46
CA GLY A 100 7.29 -3.24 12.80
C GLY A 100 7.45 -2.20 13.93
N ALA A 101 8.32 -2.48 14.91
CA ALA A 101 8.48 -1.63 16.10
C ALA A 101 9.20 -0.30 15.77
N GLU A 102 10.20 -0.34 14.88
CA GLU A 102 10.96 0.85 14.44
C GLU A 102 10.06 1.85 13.70
N GLY A 103 9.15 1.36 12.84
CA GLY A 103 8.17 2.22 12.18
C GLY A 103 7.21 2.92 13.14
N ARG A 104 6.84 2.25 14.24
CA ARG A 104 5.96 2.80 15.28
C ARG A 104 6.67 3.83 16.16
N LEU A 105 7.96 3.63 16.43
CA LEU A 105 8.81 4.62 17.08
C LEU A 105 8.89 5.91 16.24
N LEU A 106 9.19 5.77 14.95
CA LEU A 106 9.33 6.92 14.05
C LEU A 106 7.99 7.68 13.88
N VAL A 107 6.86 6.97 13.80
CA VAL A 107 5.52 7.59 13.83
C VAL A 107 5.28 8.35 15.13
N ALA A 108 5.71 7.81 16.27
CA ALA A 108 5.56 8.46 17.56
C ALA A 108 6.45 9.69 17.72
N GLU A 109 7.65 9.67 17.14
CA GLU A 109 8.59 10.79 17.10
C GLU A 109 8.00 11.96 16.30
N GLU A 110 7.57 11.71 15.06
CA GLU A 110 6.94 12.73 14.20
C GLU A 110 5.68 13.32 14.85
N TYR A 111 4.84 12.46 15.42
CA TYR A 111 3.65 12.88 16.13
C TYR A 111 3.97 13.80 17.33
N ARG A 112 5.00 13.46 18.11
CA ARG A 112 5.43 14.26 19.27
C ARG A 112 6.14 15.55 18.87
N ALA A 113 6.92 15.54 17.78
CA ALA A 113 7.56 16.73 17.24
C ALA A 113 6.51 17.77 16.85
N ALA A 114 5.51 17.35 16.06
CA ALA A 114 4.40 18.21 15.67
C ALA A 114 3.59 18.72 16.88
N GLN A 115 3.37 17.89 17.90
CA GLN A 115 2.71 18.34 19.13
C GLN A 115 3.50 19.42 19.88
N LYS A 116 4.82 19.29 19.96
CA LYS A 116 5.69 20.30 20.60
C LYS A 116 5.70 21.62 19.83
N GLU A 117 5.60 21.53 18.51
CA GLU A 117 5.56 22.67 17.59
C GLU A 117 4.17 23.30 17.48
N GLY A 118 3.13 22.69 18.08
CA GLY A 118 1.74 23.16 17.98
C GLY A 118 1.08 22.93 16.62
N ALA A 119 1.69 22.10 15.76
CA ALA A 119 1.17 21.73 14.45
C ALA A 119 0.18 20.54 14.54
N ASP A 120 -0.57 20.26 13.46
CA ASP A 120 -1.45 19.09 13.40
C ASP A 120 -0.61 17.80 13.31
N PRO A 121 -0.62 16.94 14.35
CA PRO A 121 0.20 15.74 14.37
C PRO A 121 -0.23 14.68 13.35
N VAL A 122 -1.49 14.71 12.90
CA VAL A 122 -1.97 13.77 11.88
C VAL A 122 -1.43 14.16 10.51
N LEU A 123 -1.43 15.45 10.19
CA LEU A 123 -0.84 15.96 8.96
C LEU A 123 0.67 15.73 8.94
N ALA A 124 1.37 16.00 10.05
CA ALA A 124 2.80 15.72 10.14
C ALA A 124 3.14 14.24 9.86
N VAL A 125 2.37 13.29 10.39
CA VAL A 125 2.56 11.86 10.09
C VAL A 125 2.18 11.52 8.64
N MET A 126 1.15 12.15 8.06
CA MET A 126 0.81 11.97 6.64
C MET A 126 1.95 12.47 5.75
N ASP A 127 2.46 13.66 6.00
CA ASP A 127 3.58 14.23 5.26
C ASP A 127 4.82 13.35 5.46
N ALA A 128 5.08 12.89 6.68
CA ALA A 128 6.22 12.05 7.01
C ALA A 128 6.21 10.68 6.32
N THR A 129 5.05 10.04 6.25
CA THR A 129 4.92 8.66 5.75
C THR A 129 4.41 8.58 4.30
N GLY A 130 3.91 9.67 3.73
CA GLY A 130 3.26 9.70 2.42
C GLY A 130 1.92 8.94 2.38
N HIS A 131 1.33 8.65 3.54
CA HIS A 131 0.11 7.86 3.65
C HIS A 131 -1.15 8.70 3.73
N SER A 132 -2.27 8.11 3.31
CA SER A 132 -3.59 8.73 3.47
C SER A 132 -3.96 8.89 4.94
N ARG A 133 -4.83 9.86 5.24
CA ARG A 133 -5.28 10.17 6.59
C ARG A 133 -5.74 8.94 7.39
N ARG A 134 -6.51 8.04 6.77
CA ARG A 134 -6.97 6.78 7.41
C ARG A 134 -5.80 5.88 7.78
N LYS A 135 -4.77 5.76 6.92
CA LYS A 135 -3.59 4.91 7.16
C LYS A 135 -2.67 5.53 8.21
N SER A 136 -2.46 6.84 8.19
CA SER A 136 -1.71 7.56 9.24
C SER A 136 -2.37 7.43 10.61
N LEU A 137 -3.70 7.52 10.71
CA LEU A 137 -4.43 7.30 11.97
C LEU A 137 -4.26 5.88 12.51
N ARG A 138 -4.22 4.85 11.65
CA ARG A 138 -3.93 3.47 12.05
C ARG A 138 -2.51 3.30 12.58
N LEU A 139 -1.52 3.93 11.96
CA LEU A 139 -0.13 3.91 12.43
C LEU A 139 0.01 4.59 13.80
N ILE A 140 -0.64 5.74 13.99
CA ILE A 140 -0.66 6.44 15.28
C ILE A 140 -1.36 5.58 16.36
N ALA A 141 -2.44 4.87 16.01
CA ALA A 141 -3.09 3.94 16.93
C ALA A 141 -2.14 2.78 17.32
N GLY A 142 -1.48 2.14 16.35
CA GLY A 142 -0.50 1.09 16.62
C GLY A 142 0.71 1.56 17.44
N ALA A 143 1.14 2.81 17.29
CA ALA A 143 2.17 3.42 18.11
C ALA A 143 1.70 3.71 19.55
N ARG A 144 0.42 4.06 19.74
CA ARG A 144 -0.20 4.16 21.08
C ARG A 144 -0.30 2.81 21.77
N ASP A 145 -0.75 1.77 21.06
CA ASP A 145 -0.89 0.42 21.61
C ASP A 145 0.47 -0.17 22.04
N ALA A 146 1.54 0.19 21.32
CA ALA A 146 2.92 -0.15 21.67
C ALA A 146 3.52 0.72 22.80
N GLY A 147 2.76 1.68 23.36
CA GLY A 147 3.20 2.54 24.46
C GLY A 147 4.08 3.72 24.05
N PHE A 148 4.29 3.96 22.75
CA PHE A 148 5.13 5.06 22.26
C PHE A 148 4.42 6.41 22.25
N LEU A 149 3.11 6.45 22.42
CA LEU A 149 2.33 7.69 22.48
C LEU A 149 1.39 7.68 23.69
N THR A 150 1.09 8.86 24.22
CA THR A 150 0.15 8.98 25.34
C THR A 150 -1.23 8.45 24.93
N PRO A 151 -1.82 7.52 25.69
CA PRO A 151 -3.18 7.06 25.47
C PRO A 151 -4.13 8.25 25.48
N ARG A 152 -5.09 8.28 24.54
CA ARG A 152 -6.01 9.42 24.44
C ARG A 152 -7.09 9.40 25.52
N HIS A 153 -7.25 8.31 26.29
CA HIS A 153 -8.23 8.23 27.37
C HIS A 153 -7.61 7.64 28.65
N ALA A 154 -7.74 8.40 29.74
CA ALA A 154 -7.64 7.87 31.08
C ALA A 154 -8.77 6.85 31.27
N ARG A 155 -8.41 5.58 31.44
CA ARG A 155 -9.33 4.55 31.93
C ARG A 155 -9.68 4.94 33.38
N ARG A 156 -10.87 5.49 33.59
CA ARG A 156 -11.59 5.43 34.86
C ARG A 156 -12.60 4.29 34.77
#